data_AF-A0A948W212-F1
#
_entry.id   AF-A0A948W212-F1
#
_cell.length_a   1.000
_cell.length_b   1.000
_cell.length_c   1.000
_cell.angle_alpha   90.00
_cell.angle_beta   90.00
_cell.angle_gamma   90.00
#
_symmetry.space_group_name_H-M   'P 1'
#
loop_
_entity.id
_entity.type
_entity.pdbx_description
1 polymer ?
#
loop_
_entity_poly.entity_id
_entity_poly.type
_entity_poly.pdbx_seq_one_letter_code
_entity_poly.pdbx_strand_id
1 'polypeptide(L)'
;MGIYDKRKSIPRRELKSTLGKHHGRIPETGGKKYHHQQRSKMTKEVFGPKYGSQIDKHEYRRAVRDLQTSKRNIKTPREKAAVDRKIRYLKELGGKNI
;
A
#
# COMPACT_ATOMS: atom_id res chain seq x y z
N MET A 1 -13.38 -5.66 3.16
CA MET A 1 -12.67 -6.91 2.83
C MET A 1 -11.40 -6.55 2.09
N GLY A 2 -10.26 -6.98 2.60
CA GLY A 2 -8.97 -6.73 1.96
C GLY A 2 -8.61 -7.78 0.92
N ILE A 3 -7.59 -7.47 0.13
CA ILE A 3 -7.13 -8.27 -1.00
C ILE A 3 -6.81 -9.71 -0.60
N TYR A 4 -6.11 -9.89 0.53
CA TYR A 4 -5.59 -11.19 0.97
C TYR A 4 -6.46 -11.87 2.04
N ASP A 5 -7.70 -11.42 2.21
CA ASP A 5 -8.67 -12.13 3.07
C ASP A 5 -9.15 -13.42 2.39
N LYS A 6 -9.23 -13.43 1.04
CA LYS A 6 -9.73 -14.56 0.23
C LYS A 6 -8.73 -15.10 -0.79
N ARG A 7 -7.63 -14.38 -1.06
CA ARG A 7 -6.67 -14.71 -2.12
C ARG A 7 -5.27 -14.91 -1.55
N LYS A 8 -4.53 -15.89 -2.07
CA LYS A 8 -3.13 -16.15 -1.69
C LYS A 8 -2.14 -15.20 -2.37
N SER A 9 -2.40 -14.86 -3.62
CA SER A 9 -1.62 -13.93 -4.43
C SER A 9 -2.51 -13.17 -5.41
N ILE A 10 -2.00 -12.04 -5.92
CA ILE A 10 -2.63 -11.30 -7.01
C ILE A 10 -1.56 -10.82 -8.03
N PRO A 11 -1.88 -10.81 -9.34
CA PRO A 11 -1.01 -10.20 -10.33
C PRO A 11 -0.79 -8.71 -10.03
N ARG A 12 0.42 -8.19 -10.27
CA ARG A 12 0.73 -6.77 -10.08
C ARG A 12 -0.20 -5.83 -10.85
N ARG A 13 -0.59 -6.22 -12.07
CA ARG A 13 -1.55 -5.45 -12.89
C ARG A 13 -2.91 -5.38 -12.21
N GLU A 14 -3.34 -6.46 -11.57
CA GLU A 14 -4.58 -6.49 -10.81
C GLU A 14 -4.47 -5.64 -9.54
N LEU A 15 -3.33 -5.71 -8.81
CA LEU A 15 -3.07 -4.83 -7.66
C LEU A 15 -3.20 -3.35 -8.03
N LYS A 16 -2.67 -2.95 -9.19
CA LYS A 16 -2.82 -1.59 -9.72
C LYS A 16 -4.29 -1.22 -9.96
N SER A 17 -5.05 -2.13 -10.57
CA SER A 17 -6.48 -1.93 -10.81
C SER A 17 -7.25 -1.80 -9.49
N THR A 18 -6.98 -2.67 -8.52
CA THR A 18 -7.62 -2.67 -7.19
C THR A 18 -7.31 -1.37 -6.44
N LEU A 19 -6.05 -0.92 -6.44
CA LEU A 19 -5.67 0.39 -5.88
C LEU A 19 -6.41 1.54 -6.58
N GLY A 20 -6.50 1.52 -7.91
CA GLY A 20 -7.22 2.53 -8.69
C GLY A 20 -8.70 2.62 -8.33
N LYS A 21 -9.37 1.46 -8.21
CA LYS A 21 -10.81 1.33 -7.92
C LYS A 21 -11.17 1.52 -6.45
N HIS A 22 -10.22 1.36 -5.52
CA HIS A 22 -10.48 1.54 -4.09
C HIS A 22 -10.91 2.98 -3.78
N HIS A 23 -11.76 3.17 -2.76
CA HIS A 23 -12.29 4.49 -2.39
C HIS A 23 -11.20 5.51 -1.96
N GLY A 24 -9.99 5.04 -1.64
CA GLY A 24 -8.82 5.87 -1.38
C GLY A 24 -8.81 6.57 -0.02
N ARG A 25 -9.82 6.35 0.82
CA ARG A 25 -9.86 6.87 2.19
C ARG A 25 -8.69 6.32 2.96
N ILE A 26 -8.04 7.19 3.74
CA ILE A 26 -6.92 6.82 4.57
C ILE A 26 -7.45 6.71 6.00
N PRO A 27 -7.32 5.54 6.67
CA PRO A 27 -7.77 5.37 8.05
C PRO A 27 -7.15 6.41 8.98
N GLU A 28 -7.90 6.84 10.01
CA GLU A 28 -7.40 7.67 11.11
C GLU A 28 -6.79 9.03 10.69
N THR A 29 -7.22 9.58 9.55
CA THR A 29 -6.71 10.87 9.04
C THR A 29 -7.77 11.98 8.96
N GLY A 30 -8.90 11.81 9.64
CA GLY A 30 -9.99 12.79 9.58
C GLY A 30 -10.61 12.92 8.17
N GLY A 31 -10.62 11.84 7.39
CA GLY A 31 -11.27 11.80 6.08
C GLY A 31 -10.39 12.12 4.87
N LYS A 32 -9.06 12.25 5.05
CA LYS A 32 -8.14 12.41 3.90
C LYS A 32 -8.25 11.21 2.96
N LYS A 33 -8.12 11.47 1.66
CA LYS A 33 -8.17 10.47 0.62
C LYS A 33 -6.99 10.61 -0.33
N TYR A 34 -6.52 9.49 -0.86
CA TYR A 34 -5.68 9.46 -2.04
C TYR A 34 -6.53 9.60 -3.30
N HIS A 35 -6.16 10.55 -4.15
CA HIS A 35 -6.75 10.70 -5.49
C HIS A 35 -6.38 9.52 -6.39
N HIS A 36 -7.19 9.28 -7.41
CA HIS A 36 -7.00 8.17 -8.35
C HIS A 36 -5.58 8.08 -8.92
N GLN A 37 -4.98 9.21 -9.31
CA GLN A 37 -3.59 9.24 -9.81
C GLN A 37 -2.57 8.80 -8.74
N GLN A 38 -2.74 9.24 -7.48
CA GLN A 38 -1.84 8.85 -6.38
C GLN A 38 -1.95 7.35 -6.11
N ARG A 39 -3.16 6.80 -6.10
CA ARG A 39 -3.39 5.36 -5.93
C ARG A 39 -2.77 4.54 -7.07
N SER A 40 -2.92 5.01 -8.31
CA SER A 40 -2.39 4.36 -9.50
C SER A 40 -0.85 4.36 -9.55
N LYS A 41 -0.21 5.41 -9.03
CA LYS A 41 1.26 5.50 -8.92
C LYS A 41 1.80 4.65 -7.77
N MET A 42 1.01 4.47 -6.72
CA MET A 42 1.39 3.75 -5.50
C MET A 42 1.86 2.32 -5.78
N THR A 43 1.27 1.64 -6.76
CA THR A 43 1.73 0.30 -7.15
C THR A 43 3.16 0.30 -7.65
N LYS A 44 3.54 1.25 -8.51
CA LYS A 44 4.89 1.34 -9.06
C LYS A 44 5.91 1.74 -7.99
N GLU A 45 5.53 2.66 -7.11
CA GLU A 45 6.39 3.15 -6.03
C GLU A 45 6.65 2.09 -4.95
N VAL A 46 5.63 1.34 -4.56
CA VAL A 46 5.71 0.41 -3.43
C VAL A 46 6.01 -1.01 -3.87
N PHE A 47 5.44 -1.45 -5.00
CA PHE A 47 5.56 -2.78 -5.56
C PHE A 47 6.33 -2.75 -6.89
N GLY A 48 7.45 -2.04 -6.88
CA GLY A 48 8.34 -1.88 -8.04
C GLY A 48 8.98 -3.20 -8.52
N PRO A 49 9.97 -3.13 -9.42
CA PRO A 49 10.58 -4.31 -10.06
C PRO A 49 11.17 -5.33 -9.09
N LYS A 50 11.53 -4.92 -7.87
CA LYS A 50 12.11 -5.78 -6.83
C LYS A 50 11.16 -6.86 -6.28
N TYR A 51 9.87 -6.80 -6.58
CA TYR A 51 8.89 -7.84 -6.21
C TYR A 51 8.56 -8.71 -7.42
N GLY A 52 7.91 -9.85 -7.19
CA GLY A 52 7.42 -10.73 -8.26
C GLY A 52 6.31 -10.12 -9.12
N SER A 53 6.07 -10.72 -10.30
CA SER A 53 4.92 -10.37 -11.16
C SER A 53 3.58 -10.73 -10.50
N GLN A 54 3.60 -11.74 -9.62
CA GLN A 54 2.53 -12.15 -8.72
C GLN A 54 2.90 -11.72 -7.31
N ILE A 55 2.12 -10.83 -6.72
CA ILE A 55 2.33 -10.35 -5.37
C ILE A 55 1.57 -11.26 -4.42
N ASP A 56 2.29 -12.07 -3.66
CA ASP A 56 1.70 -12.86 -2.59
C ASP A 56 1.55 -12.04 -1.29
N LYS A 57 0.88 -12.64 -0.30
CA LYS A 57 0.69 -12.00 1.02
C LYS A 57 2.02 -11.67 1.72
N HIS A 58 3.04 -12.51 1.57
CA HIS A 58 4.35 -12.32 2.20
C HIS A 58 5.11 -11.17 1.55
N GLU A 59 5.13 -11.09 0.21
CA GLU A 59 5.68 -9.98 -0.54
C GLU A 59 4.95 -8.68 -0.23
N TYR A 60 3.63 -8.71 -0.10
CA TYR A 60 2.86 -7.54 0.27
C TYR A 60 3.22 -7.02 1.66
N ARG A 61 3.30 -7.92 2.65
CA ARG A 61 3.77 -7.58 4.01
C ARG A 61 5.19 -7.06 3.98
N ARG A 62 6.08 -7.67 3.20
CA ARG A 62 7.46 -7.22 3.04
C ARG A 62 7.51 -5.79 2.52
N ALA A 63 6.69 -5.45 1.51
CA ALA A 63 6.63 -4.09 0.99
C ALA A 63 6.16 -3.06 2.02
N VAL A 64 5.17 -3.43 2.86
CA VAL A 64 4.73 -2.57 3.96
C VAL A 64 5.83 -2.41 5.02
N ARG A 65 6.58 -3.46 5.35
CA ARG A 65 7.73 -3.40 6.27
C ARG A 65 8.89 -2.57 5.72
N ASP A 66 9.17 -2.69 4.43
CA ASP A 66 10.19 -1.87 3.76
C ASP A 66 9.83 -0.38 3.89
N LEU A 67 8.56 -0.01 3.66
CA LEU A 67 8.09 1.35 3.88
C LEU A 67 8.22 1.81 5.34
N GLN A 68 7.92 0.95 6.30
CA GLN A 68 8.12 1.24 7.73
C GLN A 68 9.59 1.46 8.06
N THR A 69 10.49 0.67 7.46
CA THR A 69 11.93 0.81 7.64
C THR A 69 12.42 2.11 7.01
N SER A 70 12.00 2.43 5.78
CA SER A 70 12.32 3.71 5.13
C SER A 70 11.80 4.90 5.93
N LYS A 71 10.62 4.81 6.56
CA LYS A 71 10.07 5.84 7.45
C LYS A 71 11.02 6.19 8.60
N ARG A 72 11.78 5.21 9.13
CA ARG A 72 12.75 5.45 10.22
C ARG A 72 13.91 6.35 9.76
N ASN A 73 14.29 6.27 8.50
CA ASN A 73 15.42 7.03 7.93
C ASN A 73 15.04 8.44 7.44
N ILE A 74 13.74 8.74 7.30
CA ILE A 74 13.26 10.05 6.89
C ILE A 74 13.51 11.06 8.01
N LYS A 75 14.06 12.23 7.69
CA LYS A 75 14.36 13.27 8.69
C LYS A 75 13.17 14.19 8.95
N THR A 76 12.35 14.48 7.93
CA THR A 76 11.29 15.48 8.07
C THR A 76 9.97 14.90 8.60
N PRO A 77 9.28 15.56 9.54
CA PRO A 77 7.97 15.11 10.04
C PRO A 77 6.91 15.00 8.94
N ARG A 78 6.93 15.91 7.96
CA ARG A 78 5.96 15.95 6.84
C ARG A 78 6.08 14.72 5.95
N GLU A 79 7.29 14.32 5.60
CA GLU A 79 7.53 13.11 4.80
C GLU A 79 7.23 11.84 5.61
N LYS A 80 7.58 11.80 6.90
CA LYS A 80 7.18 10.70 7.80
C LYS A 80 5.67 10.51 7.81
N ALA A 81 4.91 11.60 7.93
CA ALA A 81 3.45 11.56 7.90
C ALA A 81 2.89 11.14 6.53
N ALA A 82 3.58 11.45 5.42
CA ALA A 82 3.18 10.96 4.10
C ALA A 82 3.37 9.44 3.96
N VAL A 83 4.50 8.91 4.44
CA VAL A 83 4.76 7.46 4.44
C VAL A 83 3.84 6.73 5.41
N ASP A 84 3.56 7.30 6.58
CA ASP A 84 2.64 6.71 7.55
C ASP A 84 1.23 6.55 7.00
N ARG A 85 0.71 7.59 6.34
CA ARG A 85 -0.58 7.53 5.62
C ARG A 85 -0.59 6.44 4.54
N LYS A 86 0.52 6.27 3.83
CA LYS A 86 0.66 5.24 2.80
C LYS A 86 0.62 3.84 3.42
N ILE A 87 1.30 3.63 4.54
CA ILE A 87 1.29 2.37 5.30
C ILE A 87 -0.13 2.04 5.78
N ARG A 88 -0.83 2.98 6.43
CA ARG A 88 -2.21 2.75 6.93
C ARG A 88 -3.15 2.34 5.82
N TYR A 89 -3.09 3.06 4.70
CA TYR A 89 -3.91 2.78 3.53
C TYR A 89 -3.63 1.39 2.93
N LEU A 90 -2.36 1.00 2.81
CA LEU A 90 -1.99 -0.32 2.28
C LEU A 90 -2.37 -1.46 3.21
N LYS A 91 -2.32 -1.26 4.54
CA LYS A 91 -2.78 -2.24 5.53
C LYS A 91 -4.28 -2.48 5.43
N GLU A 92 -5.08 -1.41 5.37
CA GLU A 92 -6.53 -1.51 5.19
C GLU A 92 -6.87 -2.27 3.91
N LEU A 93 -6.23 -1.92 2.79
CA LEU A 93 -6.45 -2.57 1.51
C LEU A 93 -6.02 -4.05 1.53
N GLY A 94 -4.92 -4.35 2.22
CA GLY A 94 -4.37 -5.70 2.30
C GLY A 94 -5.26 -6.68 3.09
N GLY A 95 -6.02 -6.17 4.07
CA GLY A 95 -6.97 -6.95 4.87
C GLY A 95 -6.43 -7.36 6.24
N LYS A 96 -7.16 -8.26 6.91
CA LYS A 96 -6.75 -8.71 8.25
C LYS A 96 -5.43 -9.47 8.14
N ASN A 97 -4.48 -9.11 9.00
CA ASN A 97 -3.14 -9.67 9.10
C ASN A 97 -2.11 -9.14 8.08
N ILE A 98 -2.16 -7.87 7.67
CA ILE A 98 -1.04 -7.18 6.98
C ILE A 98 -0.41 -6.14 7.91
#